data_AF-A0A150TSX5-F1
#
_entry.id   AF-A0A150TSX5-F1
#
_cell.length_a   1.000
_cell.length_b   1.000
_cell.length_c   1.000
_cell.angle_alpha   90.00
_cell.angle_beta   90.00
_cell.angle_gamma   90.00
#
_symmetry.space_group_name_H-M   'P 1'
#
loop_
_entity.id
_entity.type
_entity.pdbx_description
1 polymer ?
#
loop_
_entity_poly.entity_id
_entity_poly.type
_entity_poly.pdbx_seq_one_letter_code
_entity_poly.pdbx_strand_id
1 'polypeptide(L)'
;ALDGGAALAAEGTPAPRRPTRYYHLRRTDDGCELFWIDGDLVSASQTVVCPPDLEVGERVRLTGKTCMRESAQTPSRAVPVVCPLVLMNLEKADRAPPDAGAPPDGGRDGGKPDGRKPDGRKPDGGR
;
A
#
# COMPACT_ATOMS: atom_id res chain seq x y z
N ALA A 1 -40.74 8.38 31.62
CA ALA A 1 -39.89 7.44 30.87
C ALA A 1 -39.19 8.27 29.79
N LEU A 2 -37.86 8.37 29.85
CA LEU A 2 -37.05 9.04 28.83
C LEU A 2 -36.27 7.93 28.12
N ASP A 3 -36.78 7.55 26.96
CA ASP A 3 -36.11 6.76 25.92
C ASP A 3 -35.08 7.68 25.26
N GLY A 4 -33.80 7.33 25.14
CA GLY A 4 -33.30 6.38 24.15
C GLY A 4 -32.64 7.18 23.02
N GLY A 5 -31.36 6.95 22.73
CA GLY A 5 -30.70 7.64 21.61
C GLY A 5 -29.18 7.72 21.68
N ALA A 6 -28.52 6.58 21.86
CA ALA A 6 -27.15 6.42 21.41
C ALA A 6 -27.16 6.26 19.88
N ALA A 7 -26.40 7.10 19.16
CA ALA A 7 -25.86 6.91 17.82
C ALA A 7 -25.73 8.26 17.10
N LEU A 8 -24.72 8.61 16.32
CA LEU A 8 -23.47 8.01 15.88
C LEU A 8 -22.72 9.24 15.32
N ALA A 9 -21.46 9.44 15.70
CA ALA A 9 -20.64 10.47 15.08
C ALA A 9 -20.51 10.15 13.58
N ALA A 10 -21.12 10.99 12.75
CA ALA A 10 -21.00 10.92 11.30
C ALA A 10 -19.53 11.14 10.92
N GLU A 11 -18.93 10.05 10.46
CA GLU A 11 -17.90 9.94 9.43
C GLU A 11 -17.41 11.29 8.88
N GLY A 12 -16.39 11.84 9.53
CA GLY A 12 -15.55 12.85 8.91
C GLY A 12 -14.81 12.19 7.75
N THR A 13 -14.97 12.73 6.55
CA THR A 13 -14.12 12.46 5.39
C THR A 13 -12.68 12.31 5.88
N PRO A 14 -11.97 11.19 5.59
CA PRO A 14 -10.60 11.07 6.03
C PRO A 14 -9.82 12.23 5.43
N ALA A 15 -9.52 13.24 6.26
CA ALA A 15 -8.59 14.30 5.93
C ALA A 15 -7.33 13.63 5.38
N PRO A 16 -6.55 14.28 4.48
CA PRO A 16 -5.26 13.74 4.05
C PRO A 16 -4.41 13.47 5.28
N ARG A 17 -4.47 12.23 5.77
CA ARG A 17 -3.86 11.85 7.04
C ARG A 17 -2.39 11.90 6.73
N ARG A 18 -1.70 12.90 7.28
CA ARG A 18 -0.25 12.88 7.35
C ARG A 18 0.12 11.48 7.83
N PRO A 19 0.98 10.71 7.13
CA PRO A 19 1.23 9.33 7.50
C PRO A 19 1.81 9.30 8.92
N THR A 20 0.95 8.99 9.88
CA THR A 20 1.27 8.72 11.29
C THR A 20 1.54 7.24 11.51
N ARG A 21 1.20 6.41 10.51
CA ARG A 21 1.45 4.98 10.50
C ARG A 21 2.90 4.69 10.11
N TYR A 22 3.59 3.96 10.97
CA TYR A 22 4.94 3.46 10.75
C TYR A 22 4.94 1.95 10.74
N TYR A 23 5.53 1.36 9.70
CA TYR A 23 5.69 -0.09 9.58
C TYR A 23 6.99 -0.53 10.25
N HIS A 24 6.92 -1.63 10.97
CA HIS A 24 8.02 -2.18 11.73
C HIS A 24 8.20 -3.66 11.40
N LEU A 25 9.44 -4.10 11.33
CA LEU A 25 9.82 -5.51 11.23
C LEU A 25 10.82 -5.78 12.35
N ARG A 26 10.45 -6.63 13.30
CA ARG A 26 11.28 -7.03 14.44
C ARG A 26 11.76 -8.45 14.25
N ARG A 27 13.03 -8.71 14.56
CA ARG A 27 13.57 -10.06 14.68
C ARG A 27 13.49 -10.51 16.14
N THR A 28 12.79 -11.60 16.37
CA THR A 28 12.77 -12.33 17.64
C THR A 28 13.59 -13.62 17.52
N ASP A 29 13.74 -14.33 18.63
CA ASP A 29 14.38 -15.65 18.67
C ASP A 29 13.67 -16.67 17.79
N ASP A 30 12.34 -16.53 17.63
CA ASP A 30 11.49 -17.46 16.89
C ASP A 30 11.41 -17.14 15.39
N GLY A 31 11.51 -15.86 15.02
CA GLY A 31 11.39 -15.45 13.62
C GLY A 31 11.32 -13.94 13.44
N CYS A 32 10.70 -13.50 12.35
CA CYS A 32 10.46 -12.08 12.11
C CYS A 32 8.99 -11.77 12.16
N GLU A 33 8.68 -10.70 12.87
CA GLU A 33 7.33 -10.21 13.05
C GLU A 33 7.21 -8.83 12.42
N LEU A 34 6.20 -8.68 11.56
CA LEU A 34 5.86 -7.42 10.95
C LEU A 34 4.56 -6.88 11.55
N PHE A 35 4.54 -5.59 11.86
CA PHE A 35 3.40 -4.89 12.45
C PHE A 35 3.48 -3.40 12.11
N TRP A 36 2.37 -2.68 12.27
CA TRP A 36 2.33 -1.22 12.13
C TRP A 36 1.89 -0.55 13.42
N ILE A 37 2.37 0.68 13.62
CA ILE A 37 1.99 1.55 14.74
C ILE A 37 1.42 2.83 14.17
N ASP A 38 0.23 3.23 14.61
CA ASP A 38 -0.43 4.50 14.28
C ASP A 38 -0.83 5.22 15.58
N GLY A 39 -0.01 6.17 16.03
CA GLY A 39 -0.15 6.74 17.38
C GLY A 39 0.03 5.66 18.45
N ASP A 40 -1.00 5.44 19.26
CA ASP A 40 -1.04 4.39 20.29
C ASP A 40 -1.61 3.04 19.78
N LEU A 41 -2.11 3.00 18.54
CA LEU A 41 -2.68 1.80 17.97
C LEU A 41 -1.58 0.92 17.36
N VAL A 42 -1.50 -0.33 17.79
CA VAL A 42 -0.59 -1.35 17.26
C VAL A 42 -1.39 -2.45 16.58
N SER A 43 -0.98 -2.85 15.39
CA SER A 43 -1.61 -3.96 14.67
C SER A 43 -1.27 -5.32 15.27
N ALA A 44 -2.03 -6.36 14.91
CA ALA A 44 -1.57 -7.73 15.09
C ALA A 44 -0.23 -7.93 14.35
N SER A 45 0.67 -8.72 14.94
CA SER A 45 1.92 -9.10 14.30
C SER A 45 1.67 -10.23 13.29
N GLN A 46 2.38 -10.18 12.18
CA GLN A 46 2.38 -11.20 11.13
C GLN A 46 3.80 -11.75 10.97
N THR A 47 3.93 -13.08 11.00
CA THR A 47 5.22 -13.75 10.82
C THR A 47 5.65 -13.68 9.36
N VAL A 48 6.90 -13.27 9.12
CA VAL A 48 7.49 -13.12 7.79
C VAL A 48 8.89 -13.73 7.74
N VAL A 49 9.39 -13.95 6.53
CA VAL A 49 10.78 -14.37 6.32
C VAL A 49 11.71 -13.24 6.75
N CYS A 50 12.74 -13.62 7.49
CA CYS A 50 13.69 -12.65 8.00
C CYS A 50 14.67 -12.14 6.95
N PRO A 51 14.91 -10.82 6.89
CA PRO A 51 16.01 -10.29 6.12
C PRO A 51 17.35 -10.79 6.70
N PRO A 52 18.36 -11.06 5.87
CA PRO A 52 19.63 -11.63 6.30
C PRO A 52 20.45 -10.67 7.18
N ASP A 53 20.20 -9.37 7.07
CA ASP A 53 20.95 -8.31 7.77
C ASP A 53 20.38 -7.95 9.15
N LEU A 54 19.26 -8.57 9.53
CA LEU A 54 18.55 -8.31 10.78
C LEU A 54 18.81 -9.40 11.82
N GLU A 55 19.46 -9.00 12.90
CA GLU A 55 19.85 -9.83 14.03
C GLU A 55 18.76 -9.90 15.10
N VAL A 56 18.79 -10.92 15.95
CA VAL A 56 17.81 -11.10 17.02
C VAL A 56 17.84 -9.91 17.99
N GLY A 57 16.65 -9.37 18.31
CA GLY A 57 16.52 -8.18 19.15
C GLY A 57 16.61 -6.85 18.38
N GLU A 58 16.86 -6.90 17.08
CA GLU A 58 16.81 -5.73 16.21
C GLU A 58 15.45 -5.52 15.57
N ARG A 59 15.23 -4.29 15.14
CA ARG A 59 14.03 -3.83 14.48
C ARG A 59 14.36 -2.91 13.33
N VAL A 60 13.62 -3.03 12.24
CA VAL A 60 13.63 -2.08 11.13
C VAL A 60 12.34 -1.31 11.15
N ARG A 61 12.42 0.02 11.11
CA ARG A 61 11.28 0.92 10.97
C ARG A 61 11.31 1.57 9.60
N LEU A 62 10.20 1.47 8.87
CA LEU A 62 9.99 2.21 7.62
C LEU A 62 9.38 3.58 7.92
N THR A 63 10.06 4.63 7.46
CA THR A 63 9.58 6.01 7.55
C THR A 63 9.58 6.61 6.14
N GLY A 64 8.40 6.64 5.52
CA GLY A 64 8.24 7.02 4.12
C GLY A 64 8.95 6.01 3.21
N LYS A 65 10.14 6.37 2.71
CA LYS A 65 10.95 5.54 1.80
C LYS A 65 12.27 5.07 2.40
N THR A 66 12.54 5.43 3.66
CA THR A 66 13.80 5.09 4.32
C THR A 66 13.54 4.09 5.42
N CYS A 67 14.33 3.02 5.45
CA CYS A 67 14.33 2.07 6.54
C CYS A 67 15.47 2.39 7.48
N MET A 68 15.13 2.57 8.75
CA MET A 68 16.09 2.74 9.82
C MET A 68 16.14 1.46 10.61
N ARG A 69 17.35 0.93 10.78
CA ARG A 69 17.57 -0.11 11.77
C ARG A 69 17.64 0.52 13.15
N GLU A 70 17.07 -0.18 14.12
CA GLU A 70 17.08 0.14 15.53
C GLU A 70 17.42 -1.13 16.27
N SER A 71 18.41 -1.06 17.16
CA SER A 71 18.81 -2.20 17.98
C SER A 71 18.65 -1.80 19.43
N ALA A 72 17.89 -2.58 20.19
CA ALA A 72 17.71 -2.30 21.62
C ALA A 72 19.03 -2.47 22.40
N GLN A 73 19.91 -3.34 21.91
CA GLN A 73 21.16 -3.72 22.58
C GLN A 73 22.37 -2.93 22.06
N THR A 74 22.35 -2.55 20.79
CA THR A 74 23.49 -1.93 20.07
C THR A 74 23.05 -0.67 19.33
N PRO A 75 22.84 0.46 20.05
CA PRO A 75 22.39 1.71 19.42
C PRO A 75 23.34 2.23 18.34
N SER A 76 24.63 1.86 18.40
CA SER A 76 25.63 2.16 17.36
C SER A 76 25.31 1.55 15.99
N ARG A 77 24.46 0.51 15.94
CA ARG A 77 24.02 -0.14 14.69
C ARG A 77 22.75 0.50 14.11
N ALA A 78 22.27 1.59 14.72
CA ALA A 78 21.11 2.35 14.24
C ALA A 78 21.46 3.21 13.02
N VAL A 79 21.50 2.55 11.86
CA VAL A 79 21.86 3.15 10.58
C VAL A 79 20.73 2.98 9.56
N PRO A 80 20.69 3.81 8.51
CA PRO A 80 19.84 3.55 7.36
C PRO A 80 20.21 2.22 6.72
N VAL A 81 19.21 1.40 6.42
CA VAL A 81 19.38 0.09 5.79
C VAL A 81 18.52 -0.01 4.53
N VAL A 82 18.86 -0.98 3.68
CA VAL A 82 18.01 -1.34 2.55
C VAL A 82 16.68 -1.85 3.07
N CYS A 83 15.59 -1.27 2.58
CA CYS A 83 14.26 -1.67 3.01
C CYS A 83 13.91 -3.09 2.55
N PRO A 84 13.48 -3.96 3.48
CA PRO A 84 12.81 -5.20 3.12
C PRO A 84 11.64 -4.94 2.17
N LEU A 85 11.55 -5.73 1.11
CA LEU A 85 10.54 -5.55 0.05
C LEU A 85 9.11 -5.58 0.61
N VAL A 86 8.87 -6.43 1.62
CA VAL A 86 7.57 -6.53 2.30
C VAL A 86 7.13 -5.21 2.94
N LEU A 87 8.05 -4.48 3.58
CA LEU A 87 7.74 -3.19 4.20
C LEU A 87 7.41 -2.13 3.14
N MET A 88 8.19 -2.10 2.06
CA MET A 88 7.96 -1.18 0.94
C MET A 88 6.62 -1.42 0.25
N ASN A 89 6.24 -2.68 0.05
CA ASN A 89 4.95 -3.02 -0.57
C ASN A 89 3.77 -2.57 0.29
N LEU A 90 3.88 -2.66 1.61
CA LEU A 90 2.83 -2.22 2.54
C LEU A 90 2.69 -0.70 2.59
N GLU A 91 3.79 0.05 2.66
CA GLU A 91 3.72 1.53 2.57
C GLU A 91 3.14 1.98 1.24
N LYS A 92 3.53 1.33 0.14
CA LYS A 92 2.98 1.63 -1.18
C LYS A 92 1.47 1.34 -1.25
N ALA A 93 1.03 0.22 -0.68
CA ALA A 93 -0.38 -0.16 -0.65
C ALA A 93 -1.23 0.78 0.22
N ASP A 94 -0.69 1.24 1.35
CA ASP A 94 -1.36 2.18 2.26
C ASP A 94 -1.40 3.60 1.70
N ARG A 95 -0.34 3.99 0.98
CA ARG A 95 -0.24 5.30 0.33
C ARG A 95 -0.99 5.38 -0.99
N ALA A 96 -1.21 4.25 -1.66
CA ALA A 96 -2.17 4.21 -2.75
C ALA A 96 -3.51 4.69 -2.17
N PRO A 97 -4.11 5.76 -2.71
CA PRO A 97 -5.41 6.19 -2.21
C PRO A 97 -6.35 4.99 -2.27
N PRO A 98 -7.24 4.79 -1.27
CA PRO A 98 -8.37 3.90 -1.48
C PRO A 98 -9.02 4.40 -2.77
N ASP A 99 -9.03 3.53 -3.77
CA ASP A 99 -9.54 3.79 -5.10
C ASP A 99 -10.77 4.70 -4.98
N ALA A 100 -10.65 5.91 -5.54
CA ALA A 100 -11.74 6.85 -5.58
C ALA A 100 -12.80 6.28 -6.52
N GLY A 101 -13.63 5.37 -5.99
CA GLY A 101 -14.85 4.87 -6.60
C GLY A 101 -14.67 3.99 -7.83
N ALA A 102 -14.62 2.68 -7.61
CA ALA A 102 -15.35 1.74 -8.46
C ALA A 102 -16.34 0.97 -7.58
N PRO A 103 -17.64 0.91 -7.95
CA PRO A 103 -18.10 -0.25 -8.73
C PRO A 103 -19.32 0.06 -9.64
N PRO A 104 -19.96 -0.94 -10.29
CA PRO A 104 -19.44 -1.93 -11.23
C PRO A 104 -20.23 -1.89 -12.58
N ASP A 105 -19.77 -2.68 -13.56
CA ASP A 105 -20.56 -3.26 -14.66
C ASP A 105 -21.60 -2.36 -15.39
N GLY A 106 -21.11 -1.63 -16.39
CA GLY A 106 -21.93 -1.05 -17.45
C GLY A 106 -21.61 -1.70 -18.79
N GLY A 107 -21.99 -2.96 -18.95
CA GLY A 107 -22.37 -3.54 -20.24
C GLY A 107 -21.29 -3.60 -21.34
N ARG A 108 -20.89 -4.83 -21.66
CA ARG A 108 -20.41 -5.15 -23.02
C ARG A 108 -21.42 -4.64 -24.04
N ASP A 109 -21.03 -3.73 -24.91
CA ASP A 109 -21.67 -3.61 -26.22
C ASP A 109 -20.61 -3.45 -27.32
N GLY A 110 -20.48 -4.53 -28.08
CA GLY A 110 -20.24 -4.47 -29.51
C GLY A 110 -18.94 -3.82 -29.98
N GLY A 111 -17.89 -4.62 -30.07
CA GLY A 111 -16.91 -4.40 -31.12
C GLY A 111 -17.59 -4.39 -32.50
N LYS A 112 -17.40 -3.31 -33.26
CA LYS A 112 -17.41 -3.35 -34.72
C LYS A 112 -16.36 -2.36 -35.26
N PRO A 113 -15.22 -2.84 -35.77
CA PRO A 113 -14.38 -2.02 -36.62
C PRO A 113 -15.02 -1.98 -38.01
N ASP A 114 -15.80 -0.96 -38.32
CA ASP A 114 -16.17 -0.71 -39.72
C ASP A 114 -15.01 0.01 -40.40
N GLY A 115 -14.17 -0.79 -41.05
CA GLY A 115 -13.06 -0.32 -41.87
C GLY A 115 -13.58 0.57 -43.00
N ARG A 116 -13.41 1.88 -42.87
CA ARG A 116 -13.59 2.80 -44.00
C ARG A 116 -12.39 2.69 -44.94
N LYS A 117 -12.55 1.76 -45.89
CA LYS A 117 -11.97 1.61 -47.22
C LYS A 117 -11.06 2.78 -47.69
N PRO A 118 -9.83 2.51 -48.17
CA PRO A 118 -9.05 3.49 -48.92
C PRO A 118 -9.72 3.75 -50.29
N ASP A 119 -9.94 5.02 -50.62
CA ASP A 119 -10.43 5.44 -51.93
C ASP A 119 -9.28 5.40 -52.95
N GLY A 120 -8.92 4.18 -53.38
CA GLY A 120 -8.10 3.95 -54.55
C GLY A 120 -8.93 4.19 -55.81
N ARG A 121 -8.84 5.39 -56.38
CA ARG A 121 -9.42 5.69 -57.70
C ARG A 121 -8.57 5.04 -58.79
N LYS A 122 -9.18 4.07 -59.47
CA LYS A 122 -8.68 3.34 -60.64
C LYS A 122 -8.53 4.29 -61.85
N PRO A 123 -7.56 4.06 -62.76
CA PRO A 123 -7.41 4.81 -64.00
C PRO A 123 -8.56 4.51 -64.99
N ASP A 124 -9.15 5.56 -65.56
CA ASP A 124 -10.03 5.47 -66.72
C ASP A 124 -9.19 5.50 -68.00
N GLY A 125 -9.14 4.36 -68.69
CA GLY A 125 -8.75 4.28 -70.09
C GLY A 125 -9.98 3.97 -70.93
N GLY A 126 -10.18 4.73 -72.02
CA GLY A 126 -11.03 4.30 -73.13
C GLY A 126 -11.82 5.40 -73.84
N ARG A 127 -11.23 6.03 -74.86
CA ARG A 127 -11.73 5.94 -76.25
C ARG A 127 -10.59 6.19 -77.22
#